data_AF-A0A158CCT6-F1
#
_entry.id   AF-A0A158CCT6-F1
#
_cell.length_a   1.000
_cell.length_b   1.000
_cell.length_c   1.000
_cell.angle_alpha   90.00
_cell.angle_beta   90.00
_cell.angle_gamma   90.00
#
_symmetry.space_group_name_H-M   'P 1'
#
loop_
_entity.id
_entity.type
_entity.pdbx_description
1 polymer ?
#
loop_
_entity_poly.entity_id
_entity_poly.type
_entity_poly.pdbx_seq_one_letter_code
_entity_poly.pdbx_strand_id
1 'polypeptide(L)'
;MIEFDDRHGENSVDVVVDVVGGEQWPDLLKVLRLGGRYAIAGAIAGPIAKIDLRTLYLKDLTLTGCTFQEEEEAAEGTGPWHRS
;
A
#
# COMPACT_ATOMS: atom_id res chain seq x y z
N MET A 1 5.97 1.46 16.29
CA MET A 1 4.62 2.00 16.13
C MET A 1 4.76 3.17 15.18
N ILE A 2 4.06 3.14 14.04
CA ILE A 2 4.06 4.29 13.13
C ILE A 2 3.29 5.41 13.80
N GLU A 3 3.92 6.57 13.95
CA GLU A 3 3.25 7.78 14.42
C GLU A 3 2.60 8.49 13.23
N PHE A 4 1.30 8.71 13.31
CA PHE A 4 0.58 9.53 12.35
C PHE A 4 0.32 10.91 12.96
N ASP A 5 0.60 11.96 12.19
CA ASP A 5 0.30 13.35 12.55
C ASP A 5 -1.22 13.57 12.73
N ASP A 6 -1.63 14.64 13.41
CA ASP A 6 -3.05 14.95 13.76
C ASP A 6 -3.97 15.01 12.53
N ARG A 7 -3.39 15.26 11.34
CA ARG A 7 -4.10 15.27 10.05
C ARG A 7 -4.46 13.89 9.52
N HIS A 8 -3.81 12.83 9.98
CA HIS A 8 -3.97 11.46 9.50
C HIS A 8 -4.20 10.48 10.67
N GLY A 9 -5.18 10.78 11.52
CA GLY A 9 -5.61 9.87 12.59
C GLY A 9 -6.24 8.57 12.07
N GLU A 10 -6.70 7.71 12.98
CA GLU A 10 -7.42 6.49 12.60
C GLU A 10 -8.63 6.79 11.69
N ASN A 11 -8.87 5.93 10.71
CA ASN A 11 -9.99 6.03 9.77
C ASN A 11 -10.03 7.31 8.90
N SER A 12 -8.89 7.95 8.65
CA SER A 12 -8.82 9.19 7.86
C SER A 12 -8.46 8.96 6.38
N VAL A 13 -7.78 7.86 6.06
CA VAL A 13 -7.17 7.61 4.75
C VAL A 13 -8.03 6.69 3.89
N ASP A 14 -8.22 7.03 2.62
CA ASP A 14 -8.87 6.19 1.61
C ASP A 14 -8.00 5.01 1.18
N VAL A 15 -6.76 5.33 0.80
CA VAL A 15 -5.83 4.42 0.14
C VAL A 15 -4.44 4.56 0.75
N VAL A 16 -3.79 3.44 1.03
CA VAL A 16 -2.37 3.35 1.37
C VAL A 16 -1.64 2.64 0.23
N VAL A 17 -0.51 3.21 -0.19
CA VAL A 17 0.43 2.58 -1.13
C VAL A 17 1.74 2.36 -0.39
N ASP A 18 2.20 1.12 -0.31
CA ASP A 18 3.34 0.71 0.51
C ASP A 18 4.40 -0.04 -0.32
N VAL A 19 5.66 0.21 0.04
CA VAL A 19 6.86 -0.46 -0.50
C VAL A 19 7.77 -0.99 0.63
N VAL A 20 7.36 -0.78 1.88
CA VAL A 20 8.12 -1.02 3.10
C VAL A 20 7.78 -2.38 3.69
N GLY A 21 6.50 -2.68 3.92
CA GLY A 21 6.07 -3.91 4.58
C GLY A 21 6.65 -4.07 6.00
N GLY A 22 7.00 -5.29 6.37
CA GLY A 22 7.62 -5.61 7.67
C GLY A 22 6.67 -5.54 8.87
N GLU A 23 7.23 -5.65 10.06
CA GLU A 23 6.46 -5.82 11.31
C GLU A 23 5.54 -4.65 11.66
N GLN A 24 5.83 -3.45 11.15
CA GLN A 24 5.07 -2.23 11.42
C GLN A 24 3.88 -2.04 10.47
N TRP A 25 3.82 -2.82 9.39
CA TRP A 25 2.75 -2.78 8.40
C TRP A 25 1.32 -2.75 8.98
N PRO A 26 0.96 -3.49 10.05
CA PRO A 26 -0.41 -3.48 10.58
C PRO A 26 -0.85 -2.11 11.09
N ASP A 27 0.07 -1.22 11.48
CA ASP A 27 -0.27 0.14 11.89
C ASP A 27 -0.83 0.96 10.72
N LEU A 28 -0.42 0.68 9.47
CA LEU A 28 -0.96 1.32 8.27
C LEU A 28 -2.44 0.99 8.04
N LEU A 29 -2.93 -0.16 8.52
CA LEU A 29 -4.35 -0.50 8.40
C LEU A 29 -5.24 0.29 9.37
N LYS A 30 -4.66 0.88 10.42
CA LYS A 30 -5.42 1.66 11.41
C LYS A 30 -5.88 3.00 10.84
N VAL A 31 -5.07 3.62 9.98
CA VAL A 31 -5.42 4.89 9.33
C VAL A 31 -6.42 4.75 8.20
N LEU A 32 -6.54 3.56 7.60
CA LEU A 32 -7.55 3.30 6.59
C LEU A 32 -8.96 3.45 7.17
N ARG A 33 -9.83 4.17 6.45
CA ARG A 33 -11.26 4.26 6.73
C ARG A 33 -11.98 2.93 6.46
N LEU A 34 -13.26 2.88 6.83
CA LEU A 34 -14.18 1.82 6.40
C LEU A 34 -14.23 1.73 4.87
N GLY A 35 -14.06 0.53 4.30
CA GLY A 35 -13.97 0.31 2.85
C GLY A 35 -12.62 0.72 2.24
N GLY A 36 -11.62 1.07 3.06
CA GLY A 36 -10.32 1.54 2.61
C GLY A 36 -9.50 0.48 1.86
N ARG A 37 -8.55 0.94 1.05
CA ARG A 37 -7.73 0.09 0.18
C ARG A 37 -6.26 0.19 0.52
N TYR A 38 -5.56 -0.94 0.46
CA TYR A 38 -4.13 -1.02 0.65
C TYR A 38 -3.51 -1.71 -0.56
N ALA A 39 -2.45 -1.13 -1.12
CA ALA A 39 -1.66 -1.71 -2.20
C ALA A 39 -0.19 -1.82 -1.77
N ILE A 40 0.46 -2.95 -2.07
CA ILE A 40 1.88 -3.17 -1.79
C ILE A 40 2.66 -3.55 -3.04
N ALA A 41 3.74 -2.83 -3.32
CA ALA A 41 4.64 -3.14 -4.45
C ALA A 41 6.02 -3.65 -4.00
N GLY A 42 6.30 -3.66 -2.70
CA GLY A 42 7.58 -4.12 -2.16
C GLY A 42 7.55 -4.28 -0.64
N ALA A 43 8.55 -4.96 -0.09
CA ALA A 43 8.65 -5.24 1.34
C ALA A 43 10.09 -5.13 1.83
N ILE A 44 10.71 -3.94 1.67
CA ILE A 44 12.14 -3.73 1.99
C ILE A 44 12.45 -3.92 3.49
N ALA A 45 11.48 -3.67 4.37
CA ALA A 45 11.61 -3.87 5.81
C ALA A 45 11.30 -5.31 6.27
N GLY A 46 11.01 -6.22 5.33
CA GLY A 46 10.78 -7.63 5.60
C GLY A 46 9.48 -8.15 4.97
N PRO A 47 9.49 -9.37 4.40
CA PRO A 47 8.35 -9.89 3.63
C PRO A 47 7.22 -10.49 4.47
N ILE A 48 7.41 -10.60 5.80
CA ILE A 48 6.44 -11.24 6.70
C ILE A 48 5.88 -10.19 7.66
N ALA A 49 4.55 -10.10 7.72
CA ALA A 49 3.80 -9.26 8.66
C ALA A 49 2.62 -10.06 9.24
N LYS A 50 2.16 -9.69 10.43
CA LYS A 50 1.01 -10.33 11.10
C LYS A 50 -0.22 -9.43 11.04
N ILE A 51 -1.35 -9.98 10.63
CA ILE A 51 -2.62 -9.25 10.57
C ILE A 51 -3.59 -9.73 11.65
N ASP A 52 -4.28 -8.79 12.31
CA ASP A 52 -5.52 -9.08 13.01
C ASP A 52 -6.67 -9.09 11.99
N LEU A 53 -7.23 -10.26 11.73
CA LEU A 53 -8.30 -10.44 10.74
C LEU A 53 -9.55 -9.60 11.08
N ARG A 54 -9.76 -9.23 12.34
CA ARG A 54 -10.87 -8.35 12.74
C ARG A 54 -10.74 -6.98 12.14
N THR A 55 -9.52 -6.45 12.04
CA THR A 55 -9.27 -5.17 11.37
C THR A 55 -9.66 -5.25 9.90
N LEU A 56 -9.41 -6.37 9.24
CA LEU A 56 -9.76 -6.58 7.84
C LEU A 56 -11.29 -6.61 7.63
N TYR A 57 -12.01 -7.53 8.28
CA TYR A 57 -13.43 -7.71 7.98
C TYR A 57 -14.34 -6.69 8.66
N LEU A 58 -13.99 -6.15 9.84
CA LEU A 58 -14.82 -5.13 10.49
C LEU A 58 -14.70 -3.77 9.78
N LYS A 59 -13.56 -3.49 9.14
CA LYS A 59 -13.39 -2.29 8.34
C LYS A 59 -13.69 -2.49 6.85
N ASP A 60 -14.04 -3.70 6.42
CA ASP A 60 -14.27 -4.03 5.01
C ASP A 60 -13.09 -3.62 4.10
N LEU A 61 -11.85 -3.90 4.53
CA LEU A 61 -10.66 -3.46 3.79
C LEU A 61 -10.37 -4.36 2.58
N THR A 62 -9.78 -3.75 1.55
CA THR A 62 -9.20 -4.48 0.41
C THR A 62 -7.68 -4.38 0.45
N LEU A 63 -6.99 -5.53 0.40
CA LEU A 63 -5.52 -5.60 0.35
C LEU A 63 -5.06 -6.19 -0.99
N THR A 64 -4.16 -5.51 -1.69
CA THR A 64 -3.72 -5.89 -3.04
C THR A 64 -2.20 -5.90 -3.16
N GLY A 65 -1.64 -6.94 -3.79
CA GLY A 65 -0.24 -6.98 -4.19
C GLY A 65 -0.05 -6.47 -5.61
N CYS A 66 1.00 -5.69 -5.84
CA CYS A 66 1.34 -5.04 -7.10
C CYS A 66 2.77 -5.44 -7.50
N THR A 67 2.94 -6.59 -8.14
CA THR A 67 4.25 -7.11 -8.59
C THR A 67 4.58 -6.78 -10.05
N PHE A 68 3.61 -6.28 -10.82
CA PHE A 68 3.77 -6.04 -12.25
C PHE A 68 2.83 -4.90 -12.69
N GLN A 69 3.37 -3.89 -13.37
CA GLN A 69 2.58 -2.98 -14.21
C GLN A 69 2.61 -3.59 -15.62
N GLU A 70 1.46 -3.87 -16.22
CA GLU A 70 1.43 -4.33 -17.61
C GLU A 70 2.09 -3.28 -18.51
N GLU A 71 2.87 -3.72 -19.50
CA GLU A 71 3.63 -2.85 -20.42
C GLU A 71 2.77 -1.85 -21.21
N GLU A 72 1.43 -1.93 -21.12
CA GLU A 72 0.51 -1.03 -21.81
C GLU A 72 0.65 0.44 -21.34
N GLU A 73 1.10 0.70 -20.11
CA GLU A 73 1.45 2.07 -19.66
C GLU A 73 2.89 2.48 -20.05
N ALA A 74 3.77 1.54 -20.40
CA ALA A 74 5.13 1.84 -20.87
C ALA A 74 5.18 2.21 -22.37
N ALA A 75 4.09 1.96 -23.10
CA ALA A 75 3.98 2.23 -24.53
C ALA A 75 3.61 3.69 -24.89
N GLU A 76 3.49 4.59 -23.90
CA GLU A 76 3.30 6.03 -24.15
C GLU A 76 4.54 6.85 -23.74
N GLY A 77 5.73 6.31 -23.98
CA GLY A 77 7.00 6.97 -23.65
C GLY A 77 8.15 6.77 -24.64
N THR A 78 8.03 5.89 -25.64
CA THR A 78 9.12 5.66 -26.61
C THR A 78 9.05 6.62 -27.80
N GLY A 79 9.14 7.92 -27.47
CA GLY A 79 9.75 8.88 -28.39
C GLY A 79 11.22 8.51 -28.67
N PRO A 80 11.81 9.00 -29.77
CA PRO A 80 13.08 8.52 -30.33
C PRO A 80 14.32 8.99 -29.54
N TRP A 81 14.40 8.69 -28.25
CA TRP A 81 15.54 9.05 -27.42
C TRP A 81 16.61 7.94 -27.47
N HIS A 82 17.39 8.04 -28.54
CA HIS A 82 18.85 7.90 -28.58
C HIS A 82 19.45 6.58 -28.07
N ARG A 83 19.65 5.68 -29.02
CA ARG A 83 20.83 4.80 -29.02
C ARG A 83 22.09 5.66 -29.06
N SER A 84 23.00 5.42 -28.14
CA SER A 84 24.43 5.67 -28.28
C SER A 84 25.18 4.44 -27.80
#